data_AF-A0A536X0C5-F1
#
_entry.id   AF-A0A536X0C5-F1
#
_cell.length_a   1.000
_cell.length_b   1.000
_cell.length_c   1.000
_cell.angle_alpha   90.00
_cell.angle_beta   90.00
_cell.angle_gamma   90.00
#
_symmetry.space_group_name_H-M   'P 1'
#
loop_
_entity.id
_entity.type
_entity.pdbx_description
1 polymer ?
#
loop_
_entity_poly.entity_id
_entity_poly.type
_entity_poly.pdbx_seq_one_letter_code
_entity_poly.pdbx_strand_id
1 'polypeptide(L)'
;MDEPLASLDVLRQNEVLRYIEQLRDDLHIPIVYVSHSVGEITRLADTVVLLADGKSLAVGDVDDVMGRLELRPHTGRYEAGAVIEATVASHDLTDGLATLKFQGGELVVPSVEALIGERVRVRIRARDVALATEPPRRVSVLNILKGSVAAIAREEGPIVDIRVRVGQASLIARITRRSRAELGLEQGMEVYALLKAGSIDRRSVGYA
;
A
#
# COMPACT_ATOMS: atom_id res chain seq x y z
N MET A 1 3.79 20.19 11.77
CA MET A 1 5.15 19.88 11.30
C MET A 1 5.13 20.00 9.79
N ASP A 2 6.03 20.80 9.22
CA ASP A 2 6.05 21.09 7.77
C ASP A 2 7.31 20.50 7.13
N GLU A 3 7.13 19.47 6.30
CA GLU A 3 8.18 18.66 5.67
C GLU A 3 9.43 18.38 6.54
N PRO A 4 9.25 17.93 7.80
CA PRO A 4 10.36 17.89 8.77
C PRO A 4 11.47 16.89 8.42
N LEU A 5 11.21 15.98 7.48
CA LEU A 5 12.11 14.88 7.09
C LEU A 5 12.78 15.09 5.73
N ALA A 6 12.49 16.18 5.01
CA ALA A 6 12.91 16.38 3.62
C ALA A 6 14.44 16.42 3.42
N SER A 7 15.20 16.79 4.46
CA SER A 7 16.67 16.91 4.41
C SER A 7 17.42 15.69 4.97
N LEU A 8 16.70 14.67 5.45
CA LEU A 8 17.29 13.50 6.08
C LEU A 8 17.49 12.37 5.06
N ASP A 9 18.54 11.58 5.29
CA ASP A 9 18.69 10.31 4.58
C ASP A 9 17.66 9.29 5.04
N VAL A 10 17.42 8.27 4.21
CA VAL A 10 16.36 7.28 4.43
C VAL A 10 16.49 6.55 5.76
N LEU A 11 17.70 6.31 6.28
CA LEU A 11 17.85 5.63 7.58
C LEU A 11 17.39 6.53 8.72
N ARG A 12 17.83 7.79 8.72
CA ARG A 12 17.42 8.78 9.72
C ARG A 12 15.93 9.12 9.65
N GLN A 13 15.37 9.18 8.45
CA GLN A 13 13.92 9.36 8.27
C GLN A 13 13.14 8.28 9.01
N ASN A 14 13.53 7.01 8.85
CA ASN A 14 12.86 5.89 9.52
C ASN A 14 12.97 5.95 11.05
N GLU A 15 14.11 6.40 11.57
CA GLU A 15 14.29 6.58 13.01
C GLU A 15 13.35 7.68 13.55
N VAL A 16 13.32 8.84 12.90
CA VAL A 16 12.46 9.95 13.33
C VAL A 16 10.97 9.60 13.20
N LEU A 17 10.58 8.89 12.14
CA LEU A 17 9.20 8.43 11.96
C LEU A 17 8.71 7.60 13.15
N ARG A 18 9.56 6.73 13.72
CA ARG A 18 9.19 5.95 14.92
C ARG A 18 8.88 6.81 16.12
N TYR A 19 9.67 7.86 16.34
CA TYR A 19 9.40 8.78 17.44
C TYR A 19 8.09 9.55 17.20
N ILE A 20 7.79 9.93 15.96
CA ILE A 20 6.52 10.60 15.64
C ILE A 20 5.33 9.64 15.87
N GLU A 21 5.46 8.37 15.48
CA GLU A 21 4.46 7.33 15.77
C GLU A 21 4.23 7.19 17.28
N GLN A 22 5.29 7.10 18.09
CA GLN A 22 5.18 7.04 19.55
C GLN A 22 4.52 8.29 20.15
N LEU A 23 4.83 9.50 19.66
CA LEU A 23 4.18 10.72 20.13
C LEU A 23 2.67 10.74 19.83
N ARG A 24 2.28 10.21 18.66
CA ARG A 24 0.88 10.07 18.26
C ARG A 24 0.18 9.00 19.10
N ASP A 25 0.76 7.82 19.21
CA ASP A 25 0.10 6.62 19.75
C ASP A 25 0.14 6.53 21.28
N ASP A 26 1.30 6.83 21.89
CA ASP A 26 1.46 6.71 23.34
C ASP A 26 0.98 7.97 24.06
N LEU A 27 1.35 9.14 23.53
CA LEU A 27 1.04 10.44 24.16
C LEU A 27 -0.24 11.09 23.65
N HIS A 28 -0.88 10.50 22.63
CA HIS A 28 -2.14 11.00 22.04
C HIS A 28 -2.06 12.47 21.62
N ILE A 29 -0.88 12.91 21.16
CA ILE A 29 -0.66 14.30 20.74
C ILE A 29 -1.27 14.47 19.34
N PRO A 30 -2.19 15.41 19.12
CA PRO A 30 -2.67 15.73 17.78
C PRO A 30 -1.55 16.32 16.94
N ILE A 31 -1.25 15.72 15.79
CA ILE A 31 -0.18 16.15 14.89
C ILE A 31 -0.79 16.53 13.53
N VAL A 32 -0.57 17.78 13.12
CA VAL A 32 -0.76 18.17 11.72
C VAL A 32 0.59 18.02 11.02
N TYR A 33 0.67 17.08 10.09
CA TYR A 33 1.89 16.73 9.37
C TYR A 33 1.74 17.02 7.87
N VAL A 34 2.64 17.83 7.32
CA VAL A 34 2.67 18.17 5.89
C VAL A 34 3.83 17.45 5.23
N SER A 35 3.55 16.69 4.18
CA SER A 35 4.56 15.97 3.40
C SER A 35 4.05 15.70 2.00
N HIS A 36 4.96 15.68 1.03
CA HIS A 36 4.70 15.19 -0.32
C HIS A 36 5.07 13.71 -0.48
N SER A 37 5.64 13.08 0.55
CA SER A 37 6.01 11.66 0.54
C SER A 37 4.81 10.81 0.94
N VAL A 38 4.28 10.03 -0.01
CA VAL A 38 3.23 9.05 0.30
C VAL A 38 3.72 8.04 1.33
N GLY A 39 5.03 7.77 1.41
CA GLY A 39 5.58 6.83 2.39
C GLY A 39 5.31 7.28 3.82
N GLU A 40 5.58 8.54 4.09
CA GLU A 40 5.33 9.17 5.39
C GLU A 40 3.83 9.26 5.66
N ILE A 41 3.04 9.70 4.66
CA ILE A 41 1.58 9.83 4.81
C ILE A 41 0.94 8.48 5.17
N THR A 42 1.23 7.42 4.42
CA THR A 42 0.63 6.09 4.65
C THR A 42 1.00 5.46 5.98
N ARG A 43 2.09 5.94 6.60
CA ARG A 43 2.61 5.45 7.86
C ARG A 43 2.07 6.25 9.05
N LEU A 44 2.01 7.58 8.91
CA LEU A 44 1.66 8.49 10.01
C LEU A 44 0.18 8.91 10.03
N ALA A 45 -0.44 9.08 8.87
CA ALA A 45 -1.73 9.75 8.80
C ALA A 45 -2.89 8.78 9.08
N ASP A 46 -3.77 9.17 9.98
CA ASP A 46 -5.11 8.57 10.09
C ASP A 46 -6.05 9.24 9.08
N THR A 47 -6.03 10.57 9.02
CA THR A 47 -6.78 11.38 8.06
C THR A 47 -5.83 12.11 7.09
N VAL A 48 -6.15 12.07 5.80
CA VAL A 48 -5.41 12.76 4.74
C VAL A 48 -6.27 13.89 4.16
N VAL A 49 -5.67 15.08 4.08
CA VAL A 49 -6.20 16.21 3.31
C VAL A 49 -5.31 16.40 2.08
N LEU A 50 -5.82 16.02 0.91
CA LEU A 50 -5.10 16.21 -0.35
C LEU A 50 -5.34 17.62 -0.88
N LEU A 51 -4.27 18.39 -1.02
CA LEU A 51 -4.29 19.75 -1.56
C LEU A 51 -3.66 19.77 -2.96
N ALA A 52 -4.30 20.48 -3.90
CA ALA A 52 -3.70 20.84 -5.18
C ALA A 52 -4.21 22.21 -5.62
N ASP A 53 -3.34 23.01 -6.24
CA ASP A 53 -3.67 24.35 -6.73
C ASP A 53 -4.38 25.24 -5.68
N GLY A 54 -3.94 25.12 -4.42
CA GLY A 54 -4.49 25.86 -3.28
C GLY A 54 -5.89 25.40 -2.83
N LYS A 55 -6.41 24.27 -3.32
CA LYS A 55 -7.73 23.73 -2.99
C LYS A 55 -7.64 22.33 -2.40
N SER A 56 -8.57 22.01 -1.50
CA SER A 56 -8.77 20.63 -1.05
C SER A 56 -9.47 19.84 -2.15
N LEU A 57 -8.79 18.81 -2.64
CA LEU A 57 -9.32 17.87 -3.61
C LEU A 57 -10.03 16.69 -2.96
N ALA A 58 -9.53 16.25 -1.79
CA ALA A 58 -10.09 15.15 -1.04
C ALA A 58 -9.74 15.26 0.45
N VAL A 59 -10.63 14.74 1.29
CA VAL A 59 -10.45 14.55 2.73
C VAL A 59 -11.04 13.20 3.10
N GLY A 60 -10.32 12.41 3.89
CA GLY A 60 -10.79 11.11 4.37
C GLY A 60 -9.67 10.29 4.99
N ASP A 61 -9.98 9.04 5.32
CA ASP A 61 -8.99 8.11 5.87
C ASP A 61 -7.91 7.78 4.83
N VAL A 62 -6.72 7.44 5.31
CA VAL A 62 -5.54 7.25 4.46
C VAL A 62 -5.74 6.13 3.43
N ASP A 63 -6.41 5.05 3.79
CA ASP A 63 -6.69 3.91 2.92
C ASP A 63 -7.71 4.26 1.80
N ASP A 64 -8.74 5.04 2.12
CA ASP A 64 -9.71 5.54 1.15
C ASP A 64 -9.06 6.54 0.18
N VAL A 65 -8.43 7.60 0.69
CA VAL A 65 -7.82 8.65 -0.15
C VAL A 65 -6.73 8.06 -1.05
N MET A 66 -5.87 7.19 -0.53
CA MET A 66 -4.80 6.56 -1.31
C MET A 66 -5.32 5.50 -2.30
N GLY A 67 -6.48 4.90 -2.01
CA GLY A 67 -7.12 3.92 -2.90
C GLY A 67 -7.81 4.52 -4.13
N ARG A 68 -8.10 5.83 -4.13
CA ARG A 68 -8.83 6.54 -5.20
C ARG A 68 -8.02 6.67 -6.50
N LEU A 69 -8.56 6.16 -7.62
CA LEU A 69 -7.85 6.15 -8.91
C LEU A 69 -7.74 7.56 -9.49
N GLU A 70 -8.78 8.34 -9.29
CA GLU A 70 -8.96 9.71 -9.76
C GLU A 70 -8.00 10.72 -9.11
N LEU A 71 -7.50 10.44 -7.90
CA LEU A 71 -6.60 11.33 -7.17
C LEU A 71 -5.11 11.12 -7.55
N ARG A 72 -4.79 10.08 -8.31
CA ARG A 72 -3.42 9.70 -8.69
C ARG A 72 -2.57 10.77 -9.34
N PRO A 73 -3.11 11.65 -10.22
CA PRO A 73 -2.31 12.72 -10.79
C PRO A 73 -1.70 13.63 -9.70
N HIS A 74 -2.36 13.71 -8.54
CA HIS A 74 -2.01 14.59 -7.43
C HIS A 74 -1.30 13.87 -6.28
N THR A 75 -1.48 12.54 -6.12
CA THR A 75 -0.77 11.74 -5.10
C THR A 75 0.59 11.21 -5.58
N GLY A 76 1.14 11.76 -6.66
CA GLY A 76 2.40 11.32 -7.27
C GLY A 76 2.22 10.17 -8.28
N ARG A 77 2.57 10.44 -9.55
CA ARG A 77 2.44 9.50 -10.67
C ARG A 77 3.09 8.13 -10.40
N TYR A 78 4.16 8.07 -9.60
CA TYR A 78 4.92 6.86 -9.28
C TYR A 78 4.62 6.24 -7.90
N GLU A 79 3.78 6.91 -7.10
CA GLU A 79 3.57 6.58 -5.70
C GLU A 79 2.25 5.83 -5.44
N ALA A 80 1.42 5.70 -6.47
CA ALA A 80 0.14 5.00 -6.38
C ALA A 80 0.31 3.59 -5.80
N GLY A 81 -0.58 3.25 -4.87
CA GLY A 81 -0.53 2.01 -4.14
C GLY A 81 -1.73 1.87 -3.23
N ALA A 82 -1.81 0.74 -2.54
CA ALA A 82 -2.80 0.47 -1.53
C ALA A 82 -2.16 0.53 -0.13
N VAL A 83 -2.96 0.89 0.87
CA VAL A 83 -2.63 0.68 2.28
C VAL A 83 -3.57 -0.41 2.79
N ILE A 84 -3.00 -1.43 3.42
CA ILE A 84 -3.76 -2.53 4.03
C ILE A 84 -3.48 -2.53 5.51
N GLU A 85 -4.53 -2.38 6.32
CA GLU A 85 -4.45 -2.67 7.74
C GLU A 85 -4.45 -4.19 7.96
N ALA A 86 -3.50 -4.67 8.76
CA ALA A 86 -3.29 -6.07 9.04
C ALA A 86 -2.84 -6.27 10.50
N THR A 87 -2.88 -7.51 10.97
CA THR A 87 -2.38 -7.90 12.29
C THR A 87 -1.26 -8.92 12.13
N VAL A 88 -0.19 -8.78 12.90
CA VAL A 88 0.92 -9.74 12.89
C VAL A 88 0.42 -11.09 13.44
N ALA A 89 0.38 -12.12 12.60
CA ALA A 89 -0.07 -13.45 12.97
C ALA A 89 1.09 -14.35 13.44
N SER A 90 2.24 -14.26 12.78
CA SER A 90 3.43 -15.05 13.12
C SER A 90 4.71 -14.43 12.58
N HIS A 91 5.83 -14.83 13.18
CA HIS A 91 7.18 -14.61 12.66
C HIS A 91 7.84 -15.95 12.41
N ASP A 92 8.41 -16.10 11.22
CA ASP A 92 9.27 -17.22 10.86
C ASP A 92 10.73 -16.76 10.93
N LEU A 93 11.43 -17.21 11.98
CA LEU A 93 12.83 -16.86 12.21
C LEU A 93 13.79 -17.65 11.31
N THR A 94 13.36 -18.76 10.73
CA THR A 94 14.18 -19.58 9.83
C THR A 94 14.35 -18.87 8.49
N ASP A 95 13.25 -18.34 7.95
CA ASP A 95 13.26 -17.67 6.64
C ASP A 95 13.32 -16.13 6.74
N GLY A 96 13.25 -15.57 7.94
CA GLY A 96 13.24 -14.12 8.16
C GLY A 96 11.98 -13.46 7.60
N LEU A 97 10.83 -14.11 7.79
CA LEU A 97 9.53 -13.68 7.28
C LEU A 97 8.55 -13.42 8.43
N ALA A 98 7.46 -12.72 8.13
CA ALA A 98 6.30 -12.56 8.99
C ALA A 98 5.03 -12.79 8.17
N THR A 99 4.01 -13.34 8.83
CA THR A 99 2.67 -13.48 8.25
C THR A 99 1.77 -12.42 8.87
N LEU A 100 1.15 -11.60 8.01
CA LEU A 100 0.21 -10.56 8.39
C LEU A 100 -1.19 -10.97 7.93
N LYS A 101 -2.15 -10.96 8.85
CA LYS A 101 -3.54 -11.32 8.58
C LYS A 101 -4.39 -10.07 8.37
N PHE A 102 -5.21 -10.06 7.32
CA PHE A 102 -6.14 -8.97 7.02
C PHE A 102 -7.47 -9.53 6.52
N GLN A 103 -8.49 -8.68 6.34
CA GLN A 103 -9.85 -9.08 5.92
C GLN A 103 -9.96 -9.63 4.48
N GLY A 104 -8.84 -9.85 3.80
CA GLY A 104 -8.75 -10.46 2.48
C GLY A 104 -7.80 -11.66 2.38
N GLY A 105 -7.23 -12.12 3.50
CA GLY A 105 -6.33 -13.27 3.55
C GLY A 105 -5.09 -13.02 4.39
N GLU A 106 -3.97 -13.56 3.93
CA GLU A 106 -2.67 -13.44 4.58
C GLU A 106 -1.65 -12.83 3.61
N LEU A 107 -0.73 -12.04 4.17
CA LEU A 107 0.40 -11.44 3.49
C LEU A 107 1.68 -11.93 4.17
N VAL A 108 2.52 -12.61 3.40
CA VAL A 108 3.88 -12.96 3.77
C VAL A 108 4.81 -11.82 3.36
N VAL A 109 5.50 -11.28 4.35
CA VAL A 109 6.42 -10.13 4.22
C VAL A 109 7.76 -10.47 4.90
N PRO A 110 8.86 -9.76 4.62
CA PRO A 110 10.07 -9.82 5.45
C PRO A 110 9.73 -9.47 6.91
N SER A 111 10.45 -10.04 7.88
CA SER A 111 10.12 -9.85 9.30
C SER A 111 9.91 -8.37 9.65
N VAL A 112 8.90 -8.06 10.45
CA VAL A 112 8.56 -6.70 10.87
C VAL A 112 8.96 -6.47 12.31
N GLU A 113 9.16 -5.21 12.71
CA GLU A 113 9.47 -4.86 14.10
C GLU A 113 8.19 -4.69 14.94
N ALA A 114 7.26 -5.65 14.84
CA ALA A 114 5.99 -5.64 15.56
C ALA A 114 5.73 -7.01 16.20
N LEU A 115 5.16 -7.03 17.40
CA LEU A 115 4.83 -8.23 18.14
C LEU A 115 3.63 -8.95 17.53
N ILE A 116 3.55 -10.26 17.75
CA ILE A 116 2.37 -11.04 17.36
C ILE A 116 1.13 -10.45 18.05
N GLY A 117 0.09 -10.19 17.26
CA GLY A 117 -1.15 -9.54 17.71
C GLY A 117 -1.18 -8.03 17.52
N GLU A 118 -0.05 -7.36 17.26
CA GLU A 118 -0.03 -5.94 16.97
C GLU A 118 -0.61 -5.63 15.59
N ARG A 119 -1.27 -4.47 15.49
CA ARG A 119 -1.80 -3.95 14.23
C ARG A 119 -0.73 -3.17 13.49
N VAL A 120 -0.71 -3.35 12.18
CA VAL A 120 0.24 -2.71 11.28
C VAL A 120 -0.46 -2.26 10.00
N ARG A 121 0.01 -1.18 9.40
CA ARG A 121 -0.38 -0.71 8.06
C ARG A 121 0.69 -1.10 7.06
N VAL A 122 0.30 -1.80 6.00
CA VAL A 122 1.17 -2.26 4.93
C VAL A 122 0.90 -1.47 3.66
N ARG A 123 1.88 -0.71 3.19
CA ARG A 123 1.84 -0.06 1.89
C ARG A 123 2.29 -1.03 0.80
N ILE A 124 1.44 -1.18 -0.20
CA ILE A 124 1.70 -1.98 -1.40
C ILE A 124 1.72 -1.06 -2.61
N ARG A 125 2.86 -0.94 -3.28
CA ARG A 125 2.98 -0.09 -4.46
C ARG A 125 2.37 -0.77 -5.68
N ALA A 126 1.71 0.01 -6.52
CA ALA A 126 1.00 -0.50 -7.68
C ALA A 126 1.89 -1.28 -8.66
N ARG A 127 3.14 -0.86 -8.82
CA ARG A 127 4.13 -1.47 -9.71
C ARG A 127 4.63 -2.84 -9.24
N ASP A 128 4.42 -3.15 -7.96
CA ASP A 128 4.89 -4.38 -7.33
C ASP A 128 3.78 -5.46 -7.31
N VAL A 129 2.60 -5.15 -7.86
CA VAL A 129 1.46 -6.06 -8.01
C VAL A 129 1.34 -6.49 -9.47
N ALA A 130 1.54 -7.78 -9.73
CA ALA A 130 1.24 -8.40 -11.01
C ALA A 130 -0.17 -9.04 -10.98
N LEU A 131 -0.77 -9.24 -12.16
CA LEU A 131 -2.07 -9.89 -12.29
C LEU A 131 -1.97 -11.17 -13.13
N ALA A 132 -2.73 -12.17 -12.73
CA ALA A 132 -3.00 -13.37 -13.52
C ALA A 132 -4.50 -13.64 -13.55
N THR A 133 -5.00 -14.19 -14.65
CA THR A 133 -6.41 -14.60 -14.82
C THR A 133 -6.66 -16.05 -14.37
N GLU A 134 -5.59 -16.82 -14.19
CA GLU A 134 -5.62 -18.17 -13.67
C GLU A 134 -4.72 -18.28 -12.43
N PRO A 135 -5.01 -19.21 -11.50
CA PRO A 135 -4.17 -19.39 -10.32
C PRO A 135 -2.76 -19.87 -10.77
N PRO A 136 -1.72 -19.04 -10.56
CA PRO A 136 -0.37 -19.35 -11.01
C PRO A 136 0.18 -20.57 -10.26
N ARG A 137 0.87 -21.45 -10.99
CA ARG A 137 1.53 -22.64 -10.41
C ARG A 137 3.04 -22.49 -10.53
N ARG A 138 3.79 -22.89 -9.49
CA ARG A 138 5.27 -22.90 -9.44
C ARG A 138 5.90 -21.52 -9.73
N VAL A 139 5.60 -20.54 -8.90
CA VAL A 139 6.20 -19.19 -8.95
C VAL A 139 6.95 -18.91 -7.65
N SER A 140 7.92 -17.99 -7.67
CA SER A 140 8.63 -17.52 -6.47
C SER A 140 7.86 -16.46 -5.68
N VAL A 141 6.63 -16.14 -6.11
CA VAL A 141 5.74 -15.20 -5.45
C VAL A 141 5.03 -15.92 -4.30
N LEU A 142 5.20 -15.42 -3.08
CA LEU A 142 4.57 -15.98 -1.88
C LEU A 142 3.15 -15.45 -1.65
N ASN A 143 2.86 -14.22 -2.08
CA ASN A 143 1.54 -13.63 -1.94
C ASN A 143 0.76 -13.80 -3.24
N ILE A 144 -0.21 -14.71 -3.23
CA ILE A 144 -1.15 -14.92 -4.33
C ILE A 144 -2.56 -14.69 -3.77
N LEU A 145 -3.09 -13.51 -4.03
CA LEU A 145 -4.36 -13.07 -3.46
C LEU A 145 -5.46 -13.14 -4.52
N LYS A 146 -6.50 -13.94 -4.25
CA LYS A 146 -7.68 -14.01 -5.13
C LYS A 146 -8.52 -12.74 -4.96
N GLY A 147 -8.95 -12.15 -6.06
CA GLY A 147 -9.78 -10.95 -6.06
C GLY A 147 -10.57 -10.77 -7.34
N SER A 148 -11.16 -9.59 -7.50
CA SER A 148 -11.88 -9.20 -8.72
C SER A 148 -11.54 -7.79 -9.16
N VAL A 149 -11.55 -7.54 -10.46
CA VAL A 149 -11.31 -6.21 -11.03
C VAL A 149 -12.45 -5.28 -10.64
N ALA A 150 -12.18 -4.34 -9.74
CA ALA A 150 -13.16 -3.39 -9.25
C ALA A 150 -13.32 -2.18 -10.19
N ALA A 151 -12.21 -1.70 -10.77
CA ALA A 151 -12.19 -0.58 -11.69
C ALA A 151 -10.91 -0.59 -12.54
N ILE A 152 -10.99 -0.02 -13.73
CA ILE A 152 -9.85 0.19 -14.63
C ILE A 152 -9.73 1.70 -14.88
N ALA A 153 -8.55 2.26 -14.64
CA ALA A 153 -8.30 3.68 -14.90
C ALA A 153 -8.39 4.01 -16.40
N ARG A 154 -8.61 5.29 -16.73
CA ARG A 154 -8.57 5.75 -18.12
C ARG A 154 -7.19 5.52 -18.73
N GLU A 155 -7.15 5.01 -19.96
CA GLU A 155 -5.92 4.64 -20.65
C GLU A 155 -5.22 5.85 -21.30
N GLU A 156 -4.54 6.66 -20.50
CA GLU A 156 -3.85 7.88 -20.94
C GLU A 156 -2.36 7.64 -21.33
N GLY A 157 -1.95 6.39 -21.51
CA GLY A 157 -0.57 6.05 -21.91
C GLY A 157 -0.28 4.55 -22.05
N PRO A 158 1.00 4.14 -22.06
CA PRO A 158 1.40 2.74 -22.21
C PRO A 158 1.12 1.89 -20.96
N ILE A 159 0.77 2.56 -19.86
CA ILE A 159 0.51 1.97 -18.55
C ILE A 159 -0.95 2.21 -18.20
N VAL A 160 -1.57 1.22 -17.57
CA VAL A 160 -2.91 1.30 -17.01
C VAL A 160 -2.89 0.80 -15.58
N ASP A 161 -3.65 1.49 -14.74
CA ASP A 161 -3.83 1.12 -13.35
C ASP A 161 -5.17 0.42 -13.16
N ILE A 162 -5.14 -0.72 -12.47
CA ILE A 162 -6.30 -1.59 -12.25
C ILE A 162 -6.52 -1.72 -10.76
N ARG A 163 -7.69 -1.32 -10.28
CA ARG A 163 -8.10 -1.56 -8.89
C ARG A 163 -8.66 -2.98 -8.78
N VAL A 164 -8.11 -3.76 -7.87
CA VAL A 164 -8.53 -5.14 -7.59
C VAL A 164 -9.06 -5.21 -6.17
N ARG A 165 -10.28 -5.71 -5.99
CA ARG A 165 -10.86 -5.97 -4.67
C ARG A 165 -10.41 -7.33 -4.17
N VAL A 166 -9.84 -7.38 -2.97
CA VAL A 166 -9.37 -8.61 -2.29
C VAL A 166 -10.01 -8.65 -0.90
N GLY A 167 -11.07 -9.45 -0.74
CA GLY A 167 -11.93 -9.36 0.43
C GLY A 167 -12.53 -7.95 0.55
N GLN A 168 -12.33 -7.31 1.71
CA GLN A 168 -12.70 -5.90 1.92
C GLN A 168 -11.61 -4.89 1.53
N ALA A 169 -10.37 -5.34 1.32
CA ALA A 169 -9.27 -4.48 0.91
C ALA A 169 -9.30 -4.21 -0.60
N SER A 170 -8.66 -3.11 -1.01
CA SER A 170 -8.42 -2.80 -2.41
C SER A 170 -6.92 -2.77 -2.69
N LEU A 171 -6.48 -3.51 -3.69
CA LEU A 171 -5.17 -3.43 -4.29
C LEU A 171 -5.21 -2.61 -5.56
N ILE A 172 -4.05 -2.15 -5.97
CA ILE A 172 -3.85 -1.51 -7.25
C ILE A 172 -2.73 -2.26 -7.94
N ALA A 173 -2.96 -2.66 -9.18
CA ALA A 173 -1.94 -3.19 -10.07
C ALA A 173 -1.67 -2.21 -11.20
N ARG A 174 -0.40 -1.91 -11.42
CA ARG A 174 0.07 -1.10 -12.54
C ARG A 174 0.66 -2.02 -13.60
N ILE A 175 -0.05 -2.18 -14.71
CA ILE A 175 0.38 -3.05 -15.80
C ILE A 175 0.46 -2.29 -17.12
N THR A 176 1.10 -2.89 -18.11
CA THR A 176 1.10 -2.30 -19.46
C THR A 176 -0.26 -2.46 -20.11
N ARG A 177 -0.63 -1.52 -20.99
CA ARG A 177 -1.85 -1.62 -21.80
C ARG A 177 -1.90 -2.92 -22.60
N ARG A 178 -0.74 -3.37 -23.11
CA ARG A 178 -0.60 -4.67 -23.78
C ARG A 178 -1.00 -5.82 -22.87
N SER A 179 -0.47 -5.88 -21.65
CA SER A 179 -0.83 -6.92 -20.67
C SER A 179 -2.32 -6.91 -20.32
N ARG A 180 -2.94 -5.72 -20.18
CA ARG A 180 -4.39 -5.60 -19.95
C ARG A 180 -5.20 -6.19 -21.09
N ALA A 181 -4.81 -5.93 -22.33
CA ALA A 181 -5.46 -6.44 -23.53
C ALA A 181 -5.25 -7.96 -23.70
N GLU A 182 -4.02 -8.44 -23.52
CA GLU A 182 -3.67 -9.88 -23.62
C GLU A 182 -4.40 -10.72 -22.57
N LEU A 183 -4.54 -10.21 -21.35
CA LEU A 183 -5.29 -10.87 -20.28
C LEU A 183 -6.81 -10.69 -20.40
N GLY A 184 -7.29 -9.88 -21.36
CA GLY A 184 -8.73 -9.62 -21.53
C GLY A 184 -9.39 -9.03 -20.29
N LEU A 185 -8.68 -8.19 -19.51
CA LEU A 185 -9.19 -7.73 -18.22
C LEU A 185 -10.38 -6.77 -18.40
N GLU A 186 -11.47 -7.10 -17.73
CA GLU A 186 -12.71 -6.33 -17.67
C GLU A 186 -13.18 -6.15 -16.23
N GLN A 187 -14.01 -5.14 -15.99
CA GLN A 187 -14.59 -4.91 -14.67
C GLN A 187 -15.45 -6.11 -14.24
N GLY A 188 -15.28 -6.55 -13.00
CA GLY A 188 -15.94 -7.72 -12.43
C GLY A 188 -15.20 -9.04 -12.62
N MET A 189 -14.20 -9.09 -13.50
CA MET A 189 -13.43 -10.32 -13.78
C MET A 189 -12.68 -10.81 -12.53
N GLU A 190 -12.72 -12.11 -12.26
CA GLU A 190 -11.88 -12.73 -11.23
C GLU A 190 -10.42 -12.75 -11.68
N VAL A 191 -9.53 -12.39 -10.76
CA VAL A 191 -8.08 -12.32 -11.00
C VAL A 191 -7.31 -12.73 -9.75
N TYR A 192 -6.03 -13.02 -9.94
CA TYR A 192 -5.07 -13.26 -8.88
C TYR A 192 -4.07 -12.11 -8.88
N ALA A 193 -3.92 -11.45 -7.74
CA ALA A 193 -2.89 -10.45 -7.49
C ALA A 193 -1.65 -11.15 -6.92
N LEU A 194 -0.51 -10.98 -7.60
CA LEU A 194 0.76 -11.60 -7.25
C LEU A 194 1.71 -10.53 -6.71
N LEU A 195 2.23 -10.74 -5.49
CA LEU A 195 3.15 -9.81 -4.84
C LEU A 195 4.35 -10.54 -4.25
N LYS A 196 5.56 -10.08 -4.58
CA LYS A 196 6.77 -10.63 -3.95
C LYS A 196 6.82 -10.20 -2.49
N ALA A 197 7.16 -11.11 -1.58
CA ALA A 197 7.35 -10.75 -0.18
C ALA A 197 8.38 -9.61 -0.06
N GLY A 198 9.55 -9.74 -0.70
CA GLY A 198 10.59 -8.71 -0.67
C GLY A 198 10.26 -7.36 -1.32
N SER A 199 9.16 -7.22 -2.08
CA SER A 199 8.72 -5.89 -2.54
C SER A 199 7.90 -5.14 -1.47
N ILE A 200 7.41 -5.85 -0.46
CA ILE A 200 6.78 -5.28 0.72
C ILE A 200 7.90 -5.08 1.74
N ASP A 201 8.70 -4.03 1.57
CA ASP A 201 9.83 -3.73 2.46
C ASP A 201 9.32 -3.46 3.90
N ARG A 202 10.16 -3.74 4.91
CA ARG A 202 9.90 -3.43 6.33
C ARG A 202 9.44 -1.99 6.52
N ARG A 203 10.00 -1.08 5.72
CA ARG A 203 9.70 0.37 5.71
C ARG A 203 8.30 0.70 5.19
N SER A 204 7.69 -0.23 4.47
CA SER A 204 6.31 -0.12 4.00
C SER A 204 5.33 -0.62 5.07
N VAL A 205 5.81 -1.09 6.21
CA VAL A 205 5.00 -1.52 7.35
C VAL A 205 5.16 -0.50 8.48
N GLY A 206 4.06 0.14 8.87
CA GLY A 206 3.99 1.08 10.01
C GLY A 206 3.02 0.59 11.08
N TYR A 207 3.02 1.23 12.26
CA TYR A 207 2.06 0.92 13.33
C TYR A 207 0.68 1.53 13.02
N ALA A 208 -0.38 0.83 13.45
CA ALA A 208 -1.78 1.17 13.15
C ALA A 208 -2.69 1.27 14.38
#